data_AF-A0A2H3FQB6-F1
#
_entry.id   AF-A0A2H3FQB6-F1
#
_cell.length_a   1.000
_cell.length_b   1.000
_cell.length_c   1.000
_cell.angle_alpha   90.00
_cell.angle_beta   90.00
_cell.angle_gamma   90.00
#
_symmetry.space_group_name_H-M   'P 1'
#
loop_
_entity.id
_entity.type
_entity.pdbx_description
1 polymer ?
#
loop_
_entity_poly.entity_id
_entity_poly.type
_entity_poly.pdbx_seq_one_letter_code
_entity_poly.pdbx_strand_id
1 'polypeptide(L)'
;MAFNLQEFHWPCDIGFRVEVHNNHRLQNCTFDENWNMIARNPSRPGDAQACRDHLLWQRPGGPFVSFFTNRYAALRRRQWTIEQGATEVVIVAVWLKELSRIYDAFAIARVLGLEKVDNPDLFLDEVLIHGEISADSYRILAMFRGIQPTVDIALCVHKMNMMVEVPGDFIVGVQVRTFICTRRLPDLTVKLGDEIYMHTGRSDDAKLFPLVLSMANLAYFYEINAAGTVITCPSAGLGWRIEAFVQWRS
;
A
#
# COMPACT_ATOMS: atom_id res chain seq x y z
N MET A 1 29.94 7.21 12.26
CA MET A 1 28.89 6.44 12.96
C MET A 1 28.69 5.13 12.22
N ALA A 2 28.54 4.01 12.93
CA ALA A 2 28.16 2.74 12.30
C ALA A 2 26.69 2.83 11.87
N PHE A 3 26.37 2.33 10.67
CA PHE A 3 24.99 2.30 10.19
C PHE A 3 24.15 1.36 11.05
N ASN A 4 23.03 1.85 11.56
CA ASN A 4 22.08 1.07 12.35
C ASN A 4 20.69 1.17 11.73
N LEU A 5 20.23 0.07 11.13
CA LEU A 5 18.94 0.05 10.42
C LEU A 5 17.75 0.39 11.31
N GLN A 6 17.82 0.08 12.61
CA GLN A 6 16.72 0.33 13.55
C GLN A 6 16.43 1.83 13.76
N GLU A 7 17.39 2.72 13.48
CA GLU A 7 17.19 4.17 13.58
C GLU A 7 16.23 4.71 12.51
N PHE A 8 15.95 3.92 11.46
CA PHE A 8 15.09 4.29 10.36
C PHE A 8 13.69 3.68 10.47
N HIS A 9 13.31 3.16 11.63
CA HIS A 9 12.01 2.52 11.82
C HIS A 9 10.86 3.50 11.53
N TRP A 10 9.94 3.10 10.66
CA TRP A 10 8.83 3.93 10.20
C TRP A 10 7.50 3.17 10.20
N PRO A 11 6.66 3.34 11.24
CA PRO A 11 5.37 2.67 11.28
C PRO A 11 4.41 3.29 10.25
N CYS A 12 3.71 2.44 9.51
CA CYS A 12 2.61 2.84 8.64
C CYS A 12 1.52 1.77 8.66
N ASP A 13 0.28 2.16 8.40
CA ASP A 13 -0.87 1.27 8.52
C ASP A 13 -1.15 0.50 7.21
N ILE A 14 -0.97 1.15 6.06
CA ILE A 14 -1.25 0.59 4.73
C ILE A 14 -0.03 0.78 3.82
N GLY A 15 0.33 -0.26 3.09
CA GLY A 15 1.31 -0.22 2.00
C GLY A 15 0.72 -0.70 0.68
N PHE A 16 1.17 -0.11 -0.42
CA PHE A 16 0.79 -0.48 -1.78
C PHE A 16 2.01 -1.02 -2.53
N ARG A 17 1.94 -2.23 -3.04
CA ARG A 17 3.02 -2.84 -3.82
C ARG A 17 2.61 -3.07 -5.25
N VAL A 18 3.47 -2.64 -6.19
CA VAL A 18 3.30 -2.97 -7.61
C VAL A 18 4.03 -4.27 -7.93
N GLU A 19 3.26 -5.28 -8.29
CA GLU A 19 3.70 -6.60 -8.67
C GLU A 19 3.62 -6.78 -10.19
N VAL A 20 4.57 -7.54 -10.73
CA VAL A 20 4.60 -7.96 -12.14
C VAL A 20 4.74 -9.47 -12.17
N HIS A 21 3.69 -10.15 -12.62
CA HIS A 21 3.55 -11.61 -12.50
C HIS A 21 3.94 -12.38 -13.77
N ASN A 22 4.10 -11.69 -14.89
CA ASN A 22 4.59 -12.30 -16.12
C ASN A 22 6.13 -12.46 -16.12
N ASN A 23 6.65 -13.27 -17.04
CA ASN A 23 8.09 -13.50 -17.28
C ASN A 23 8.76 -12.30 -17.98
N HIS A 24 8.54 -11.09 -17.45
CA HIS A 24 9.09 -9.84 -17.98
C HIS A 24 10.43 -9.47 -17.31
N ARG A 25 11.26 -8.66 -17.96
CA ARG A 25 12.53 -8.18 -17.38
C ARG A 25 12.36 -7.39 -16.06
N LEU A 26 11.16 -6.82 -15.85
CA LEU A 26 10.77 -6.12 -14.63
C LEU A 26 10.01 -7.02 -13.64
N GLN A 27 10.05 -8.34 -13.81
CA GLN A 27 9.40 -9.28 -12.91
C GLN A 27 9.79 -8.96 -11.46
N ASN A 28 8.76 -8.71 -10.66
CA ASN A 28 8.87 -8.30 -9.27
C ASN A 28 7.81 -9.00 -8.44
N CYS A 29 7.51 -10.25 -8.81
CA CYS A 29 6.64 -11.12 -8.05
C CYS A 29 7.32 -11.47 -6.72
N THR A 30 6.67 -11.13 -5.60
CA THR A 30 7.18 -11.53 -4.27
C THR A 30 6.49 -12.74 -3.69
N PHE A 31 5.44 -13.24 -4.35
CA PHE A 31 4.74 -14.43 -3.89
C PHE A 31 5.57 -15.68 -4.14
N ASP A 32 5.81 -16.45 -3.07
CA ASP A 32 6.28 -17.82 -3.17
C ASP A 32 5.12 -18.80 -3.44
N GLU A 33 5.44 -20.10 -3.47
CA GLU A 33 4.46 -21.18 -3.68
C GLU A 33 3.40 -21.30 -2.56
N ASN A 34 3.70 -20.75 -1.38
CA ASN A 34 2.83 -20.73 -0.21
C ASN A 34 2.10 -19.38 -0.05
N TRP A 35 2.17 -18.50 -1.05
CA TRP A 35 1.59 -17.15 -1.05
C TRP A 35 2.19 -16.18 -0.02
N ASN A 36 3.37 -16.48 0.54
CA ASN A 36 4.12 -15.52 1.34
C ASN A 36 4.71 -14.45 0.42
N MET A 37 4.73 -13.20 0.88
CA MET A 37 5.49 -12.14 0.20
C MET A 37 6.92 -12.14 0.74
N ILE A 38 7.88 -12.61 -0.06
CA ILE A 38 9.26 -12.83 0.37
C ILE A 38 10.24 -11.90 -0.36
N ALA A 39 11.21 -11.34 0.37
CA ALA A 39 12.34 -10.67 -0.24
C ALA A 39 13.18 -11.66 -1.07
N ARG A 40 13.93 -11.16 -2.05
CA ARG A 40 14.76 -12.03 -2.92
C ARG A 40 15.87 -12.76 -2.16
N ASN A 41 16.36 -12.17 -1.06
CA ASN A 41 17.35 -12.80 -0.18
C ASN A 41 17.04 -12.43 1.28
N PRO A 42 16.00 -13.03 1.89
CA PRO A 42 15.48 -12.62 3.20
C PRO A 42 16.46 -12.89 4.35
N SER A 43 17.39 -13.82 4.16
CA SER A 43 18.44 -14.15 5.14
C SER A 43 19.60 -13.14 5.14
N ARG A 44 19.69 -12.25 4.15
CA ARG A 44 20.76 -11.25 4.09
C ARG A 44 20.59 -10.23 5.23
N PRO A 45 21.68 -9.85 5.93
CA PRO A 45 21.63 -8.78 6.91
C PRO A 45 21.15 -7.47 6.29
N GLY A 46 20.34 -6.71 7.04
CA GLY A 46 19.92 -5.36 6.66
C GLY A 46 21.00 -4.32 6.95
N ASP A 47 22.18 -4.47 6.37
CA ASP A 47 23.28 -3.52 6.50
C ASP A 47 23.21 -2.37 5.48
N ALA A 48 24.10 -1.38 5.62
CA ALA A 48 24.16 -0.23 4.73
C ALA A 48 24.29 -0.62 3.25
N GLN A 49 25.03 -1.69 2.95
CA GLN A 49 25.24 -2.15 1.59
C GLN A 49 23.96 -2.81 1.05
N ALA A 50 23.27 -3.61 1.84
CA ALA A 50 21.99 -4.21 1.46
C ALA A 50 20.92 -3.14 1.15
N CYS A 51 20.87 -2.07 1.95
CA CYS A 51 20.02 -0.92 1.68
C CYS A 51 20.41 -0.21 0.38
N ARG A 52 21.71 0.07 0.19
CA ARG A 52 22.23 0.71 -1.03
C ARG A 52 21.89 -0.10 -2.27
N ASP A 53 22.15 -1.40 -2.24
CA ASP A 53 21.87 -2.31 -3.35
C ASP A 53 20.38 -2.33 -3.67
N HIS A 54 19.51 -2.36 -2.65
CA HIS A 54 18.07 -2.36 -2.85
C HIS A 54 17.57 -1.08 -3.52
N LEU A 55 17.95 0.09 -2.96
CA LEU A 55 17.51 1.40 -3.45
C LEU A 55 18.05 1.71 -4.85
N LEU A 56 19.21 1.17 -5.21
CA LEU A 56 19.79 1.28 -6.55
C LEU A 56 19.40 0.13 -7.49
N TRP A 57 18.49 -0.76 -7.07
CA TRP A 57 18.00 -1.88 -7.86
C TRP A 57 19.10 -2.85 -8.34
N GLN A 58 20.16 -3.00 -7.56
CA GLN A 58 21.32 -3.83 -7.87
C GLN A 58 21.05 -5.33 -7.58
N ARG A 59 21.64 -6.19 -8.40
CA ARG A 59 21.62 -7.66 -8.22
C ARG A 59 22.67 -8.07 -7.16
N PRO A 60 22.48 -9.19 -6.44
CA PRO A 60 21.47 -10.25 -6.61
C PRO A 60 20.10 -9.96 -5.98
N GLY A 61 19.89 -8.75 -5.45
CA GLY A 61 18.71 -8.40 -4.64
C GLY A 61 19.09 -8.28 -3.17
N GLY A 62 18.10 -7.99 -2.33
CA GLY A 62 18.30 -7.72 -0.92
C GLY A 62 17.25 -8.38 -0.03
N PRO A 63 17.37 -8.18 1.29
CA PRO A 63 16.44 -8.71 2.27
C PRO A 63 15.16 -7.88 2.40
N PHE A 64 14.93 -6.94 1.49
CA PHE A 64 13.82 -6.00 1.58
C PHE A 64 12.76 -6.25 0.52
N VAL A 65 11.50 -6.07 0.91
CA VAL A 65 10.36 -5.88 0.03
C VAL A 65 9.92 -4.41 0.13
N SER A 66 9.88 -3.74 -1.02
CA SER A 66 9.50 -2.33 -1.13
C SER A 66 7.98 -2.15 -1.28
N PHE A 67 7.44 -1.15 -0.59
CA PHE A 67 6.03 -0.73 -0.64
C PHE A 67 5.94 0.78 -0.77
N PHE A 68 4.92 1.26 -1.48
CA PHE A 68 4.54 2.66 -1.49
C PHE A 68 3.57 2.95 -0.35
N THR A 69 3.78 4.02 0.41
CA THR A 69 2.83 4.55 1.40
C THR A 69 1.77 5.44 0.74
N ASN A 70 2.05 5.91 -0.47
CA ASN A 70 1.16 6.75 -1.27
C ASN A 70 0.59 5.98 -2.46
N ARG A 71 -0.74 5.95 -2.59
CA ARG A 71 -1.42 5.29 -3.71
C ARG A 71 -1.03 5.88 -5.07
N TYR A 72 -0.89 7.20 -5.17
CA TYR A 72 -0.53 7.85 -6.43
C TYR A 72 0.88 7.45 -6.88
N ALA A 73 1.82 7.25 -5.95
CA ALA A 73 3.13 6.70 -6.26
C ALA A 73 3.03 5.28 -6.84
N ALA A 74 2.19 4.42 -6.24
CA ALA A 74 1.93 3.08 -6.77
C ALA A 74 1.27 3.11 -8.16
N LEU A 75 0.32 4.02 -8.41
CA LEU A 75 -0.31 4.20 -9.72
C LEU A 75 0.69 4.67 -10.78
N ARG A 76 1.56 5.65 -10.46
CA ARG A 76 2.66 6.08 -11.35
C ARG A 76 3.61 4.92 -11.65
N ARG A 77 3.97 4.13 -10.64
CA ARG A 77 4.84 2.97 -10.81
C ARG A 77 4.19 1.89 -11.70
N ARG A 78 2.89 1.64 -11.51
CA ARG A 78 2.11 0.76 -12.39
C ARG A 78 2.15 1.24 -13.83
N GLN A 79 1.83 2.52 -14.07
CA GLN A 79 1.79 3.10 -15.40
C GLN A 79 3.16 3.00 -16.10
N TRP A 80 4.23 3.38 -15.41
CA TRP A 80 5.60 3.23 -15.92
C TRP A 80 5.90 1.77 -16.29
N THR A 81 5.49 0.81 -15.45
CA THR A 81 5.73 -0.63 -15.71
C THR A 81 4.99 -1.12 -16.96
N ILE A 82 3.76 -0.65 -17.18
CA ILE A 82 2.97 -0.94 -18.39
C ILE A 82 3.63 -0.35 -19.63
N GLU A 83 4.10 0.90 -19.55
CA GLU A 83 4.84 1.57 -20.64
C GLU A 83 6.15 0.86 -20.99
N GLN A 84 6.75 0.14 -20.02
CA GLN A 84 7.91 -0.72 -20.26
C GLN A 84 7.55 -2.10 -20.84
N GLY A 85 6.28 -2.39 -21.11
CA GLY A 85 5.80 -3.60 -21.78
C GLY A 85 5.26 -4.70 -20.86
N ALA A 86 5.08 -4.44 -19.56
CA ALA A 86 4.48 -5.43 -18.67
C ALA A 86 2.96 -5.58 -18.91
N THR A 87 2.48 -6.83 -18.98
CA THR A 87 1.09 -7.17 -19.30
C THR A 87 0.29 -7.71 -18.12
N GLU A 88 0.97 -8.16 -17.06
CA GLU A 88 0.35 -8.69 -15.84
C GLU A 88 0.82 -7.87 -14.64
N VAL A 89 0.24 -6.67 -14.50
CA VAL A 89 0.56 -5.73 -13.42
C VAL A 89 -0.57 -5.70 -12.41
N VAL A 90 -0.22 -5.78 -11.13
CA VAL A 90 -1.17 -5.75 -10.01
C VAL A 90 -0.67 -4.76 -8.96
N ILE A 91 -1.57 -3.94 -8.41
CA ILE A 91 -1.29 -3.20 -7.18
C ILE A 91 -1.91 -3.99 -6.02
N VAL A 92 -1.09 -4.38 -5.06
CA VAL A 92 -1.53 -5.09 -3.85
C VAL A 92 -1.56 -4.11 -2.68
N ALA A 93 -2.71 -3.93 -2.05
CA ALA A 93 -2.81 -3.20 -0.79
C ALA A 93 -2.63 -4.16 0.39
N VAL A 94 -1.76 -3.81 1.32
CA VAL A 94 -1.35 -4.66 2.44
C VAL A 94 -1.45 -3.89 3.75
N TRP A 95 -1.96 -4.57 4.78
CA TRP A 95 -2.02 -4.12 6.17
C TRP A 95 -0.65 -4.22 6.83
N LEU A 96 0.02 -3.08 6.95
CA LEU A 96 1.36 -2.95 7.54
C LEU A 96 1.32 -2.59 9.02
N LYS A 97 0.17 -2.20 9.55
CA LYS A 97 0.04 -1.91 10.98
C LYS A 97 0.51 -3.08 11.83
N GLU A 98 1.25 -2.77 12.90
CA GLU A 98 1.86 -3.73 13.84
C GLU A 98 2.86 -4.71 13.20
N LEU A 99 3.19 -4.57 11.92
CA LEU A 99 4.28 -5.30 11.33
C LEU A 99 5.60 -4.66 11.78
N SER A 100 6.50 -5.48 12.34
CA SER A 100 7.84 -5.03 12.72
C SER A 100 8.75 -4.88 11.50
N ARG A 101 9.89 -4.19 11.67
CA ARG A 101 10.96 -4.11 10.66
C ARG A 101 10.54 -3.41 9.35
N ILE A 102 9.74 -2.35 9.50
CA ILE A 102 9.44 -1.39 8.43
C ILE A 102 10.40 -0.22 8.57
N TYR A 103 11.05 0.17 7.48
CA TYR A 103 12.05 1.24 7.49
C TYR A 103 11.79 2.28 6.40
N ASP A 104 12.03 3.54 6.73
CA ASP A 104 11.90 4.69 5.82
C ASP A 104 13.01 4.65 4.75
N ALA A 105 12.62 4.43 3.49
CA ALA A 105 13.56 4.36 2.37
C ALA A 105 14.24 5.71 2.11
N PHE A 106 13.52 6.82 2.26
CA PHE A 106 14.02 8.16 2.04
C PHE A 106 15.06 8.53 3.10
N ALA A 107 14.78 8.30 4.38
CA ALA A 107 15.72 8.55 5.47
C ALA A 107 17.02 7.74 5.31
N ILE A 108 16.89 6.46 4.91
CA ILE A 108 18.05 5.61 4.60
C ILE A 108 18.82 6.18 3.41
N ALA A 109 18.15 6.52 2.30
CA ALA A 109 18.78 7.06 1.10
C ALA A 109 19.60 8.33 1.40
N ARG A 110 19.08 9.20 2.26
CA ARG A 110 19.76 10.42 2.71
C ARG A 110 21.07 10.12 3.45
N VAL A 111 21.02 9.25 4.46
CA VAL A 111 22.23 8.87 5.22
C VAL A 111 23.27 8.16 4.34
N LEU A 112 22.83 7.40 3.33
CA LEU A 112 23.70 6.74 2.36
C LEU A 112 24.24 7.66 1.24
N GLY A 113 23.84 8.93 1.23
CA GLY A 113 24.26 9.92 0.24
C GLY A 113 23.70 9.67 -1.16
N LEU A 114 22.54 9.01 -1.26
CA LEU A 114 21.88 8.70 -2.54
C LEU A 114 21.01 9.86 -3.06
N GLU A 115 20.92 10.97 -2.32
CA GLU A 115 20.19 12.19 -2.68
C GLU A 115 20.66 12.84 -4.00
N LYS A 116 21.86 12.47 -4.46
CA LYS A 116 22.48 12.97 -5.70
C LYS A 116 22.06 12.21 -6.96
N VAL A 117 21.20 11.20 -6.83
CA VAL A 117 20.53 10.60 -7.99
C VAL A 117 19.58 11.66 -8.56
N ASP A 118 19.45 11.76 -9.88
CA ASP A 118 18.77 12.86 -10.61
C ASP A 118 17.30 13.12 -10.22
N ASN A 119 16.74 12.35 -9.30
CA ASN A 119 15.39 12.48 -8.77
C ASN A 119 15.37 12.34 -7.23
N PRO A 120 15.39 13.46 -6.47
CA PRO A 120 15.40 13.41 -5.00
C PRO A 120 14.11 12.82 -4.41
N ASP A 121 13.03 12.81 -5.17
CA ASP A 121 11.70 12.35 -4.72
C ASP A 121 11.50 10.84 -4.92
N LEU A 122 12.51 10.13 -5.43
CA LEU A 122 12.39 8.72 -5.83
C LEU A 122 11.95 7.80 -4.69
N PHE A 123 12.34 8.11 -3.45
CA PHE A 123 12.13 7.27 -2.27
C PHE A 123 11.13 7.85 -1.26
N LEU A 124 10.56 9.03 -1.50
CA LEU A 124 9.75 9.77 -0.51
C LEU A 124 8.53 8.98 -0.01
N ASP A 125 7.88 8.27 -0.92
CA ASP A 125 6.68 7.50 -0.61
C ASP A 125 7.02 6.01 -0.41
N GLU A 126 8.27 5.63 -0.18
CA GLU A 126 8.72 4.24 -0.13
C GLU A 126 9.10 3.79 1.29
N VAL A 127 8.65 2.59 1.65
CA VAL A 127 9.09 1.88 2.87
C VAL A 127 9.63 0.51 2.53
N LEU A 128 10.64 0.08 3.29
CA LEU A 128 11.31 -1.20 3.14
C LEU A 128 10.90 -2.14 4.27
N ILE A 129 10.40 -3.33 3.92
CA ILE A 129 10.07 -4.37 4.87
C ILE A 129 11.15 -5.43 4.82
N HIS A 130 11.83 -5.69 5.94
CA HIS A 130 12.89 -6.71 6.00
C HIS A 130 12.31 -8.10 6.22
N GLY A 131 12.70 -9.04 5.36
CA GLY A 131 12.35 -10.45 5.43
C GLY A 131 11.14 -10.80 4.59
N GLU A 132 10.08 -11.24 5.26
CA GLU A 132 8.87 -11.79 4.64
C GLU A 132 7.60 -11.30 5.34
N ILE A 133 6.50 -11.34 4.59
CA ILE A 133 5.14 -11.25 5.12
C ILE A 133 4.48 -12.60 4.88
N SER A 134 4.25 -13.34 5.97
CA SER A 134 3.61 -14.64 5.92
C SER A 134 2.16 -14.55 5.45
N ALA A 135 1.72 -15.49 4.61
CA ALA A 135 0.33 -15.60 4.15
C ALA A 135 -0.65 -15.76 5.33
N ASP A 136 -0.25 -16.52 6.36
CA ASP A 136 -1.06 -16.79 7.57
C ASP A 136 -1.30 -15.53 8.43
N SER A 137 -0.63 -14.42 8.13
CA SER A 137 -0.88 -13.14 8.78
C SER A 137 -2.10 -12.39 8.21
N TYR A 138 -2.68 -12.87 7.10
CA TYR A 138 -3.89 -12.32 6.47
C TYR A 138 -3.82 -10.79 6.29
N ARG A 139 -2.67 -10.32 5.78
CA ARG A 139 -2.36 -8.89 5.62
C ARG A 139 -2.74 -8.31 4.27
N ILE A 140 -2.96 -9.13 3.24
CA ILE A 140 -3.43 -8.63 1.94
C ILE A 140 -4.87 -8.16 2.11
N LEU A 141 -5.16 -6.93 1.69
CA LEU A 141 -6.48 -6.32 1.80
C LEU A 141 -7.22 -6.32 0.47
N ALA A 142 -6.51 -6.01 -0.62
CA ALA A 142 -7.11 -5.96 -1.95
C ALA A 142 -6.04 -6.10 -3.03
N MET A 143 -6.41 -6.68 -4.17
CA MET A 143 -5.56 -6.78 -5.36
C MET A 143 -6.20 -6.04 -6.54
N PHE A 144 -5.68 -4.85 -6.86
CA PHE A 144 -6.12 -4.05 -8.00
C PHE A 144 -5.41 -4.53 -9.27
N ARG A 145 -6.02 -5.50 -9.94
CA ARG A 145 -5.50 -6.11 -11.16
C ARG A 145 -5.79 -5.26 -12.40
N GLY A 146 -4.97 -5.47 -13.43
CA GLY A 146 -5.27 -5.05 -14.79
C GLY A 146 -4.36 -3.96 -15.32
N ILE A 147 -4.44 -3.76 -16.65
CA ILE A 147 -3.60 -2.85 -17.43
C ILE A 147 -4.38 -1.71 -18.07
N GLN A 148 -5.71 -1.69 -17.96
CA GLN A 148 -6.51 -0.59 -18.46
C GLN A 148 -6.18 0.74 -17.78
N PRO A 149 -6.44 1.89 -18.44
CA PRO A 149 -6.31 3.20 -17.82
C PRO A 149 -7.04 3.30 -16.49
N THR A 150 -6.61 4.23 -15.64
CA THR A 150 -7.31 4.52 -14.39
C THR A 150 -8.65 5.17 -14.65
N VAL A 151 -9.60 4.94 -13.76
CA VAL A 151 -10.94 5.55 -13.79
C VAL A 151 -11.30 6.10 -12.41
N ASP A 152 -12.05 7.20 -12.41
CA ASP A 152 -12.61 7.78 -11.19
C ASP A 152 -13.73 6.91 -10.63
N ILE A 153 -13.68 6.64 -9.34
CA ILE A 153 -14.70 5.89 -8.59
C ILE A 153 -15.04 6.62 -7.29
N ALA A 154 -16.19 6.27 -6.71
CA ALA A 154 -16.62 6.69 -5.39
C ALA A 154 -16.27 5.63 -4.33
N LEU A 155 -15.79 6.08 -3.18
CA LEU A 155 -15.68 5.32 -1.94
C LEU A 155 -16.47 6.01 -0.85
N CYS A 156 -17.27 5.24 -0.10
CA CYS A 156 -18.24 5.76 0.84
C CYS A 156 -18.06 5.08 2.19
N VAL A 157 -17.54 5.79 3.17
CA VAL A 157 -17.32 5.25 4.51
C VAL A 157 -17.70 6.27 5.58
N HIS A 158 -18.48 5.84 6.60
CA HIS A 158 -18.90 6.66 7.75
C HIS A 158 -19.22 8.13 7.43
N LYS A 159 -20.24 8.36 6.59
CA LYS A 159 -20.70 9.69 6.13
C LYS A 159 -19.69 10.48 5.28
N MET A 160 -18.55 9.90 4.92
CA MET A 160 -17.59 10.47 3.99
C MET A 160 -17.76 9.83 2.61
N ASN A 161 -17.75 10.66 1.57
CA ASN A 161 -17.71 10.22 0.19
C ASN A 161 -16.43 10.78 -0.45
N MET A 162 -15.66 9.92 -1.08
CA MET A 162 -14.34 10.23 -1.62
C MET A 162 -14.26 9.80 -3.08
N MET A 163 -13.65 10.63 -3.92
CA MET A 163 -13.36 10.28 -5.30
C MET A 163 -11.90 9.82 -5.38
N VAL A 164 -11.67 8.63 -5.93
CA VAL A 164 -10.31 8.07 -6.09
C VAL A 164 -10.16 7.42 -7.45
N GLU A 165 -8.91 7.18 -7.86
CA GLU A 165 -8.60 6.49 -9.12
C GLU A 165 -8.24 5.02 -8.88
N VAL A 166 -8.76 4.11 -9.70
CA VAL A 166 -8.43 2.67 -9.71
C VAL A 166 -8.17 2.18 -11.14
N PRO A 167 -7.42 1.07 -11.34
CA PRO A 167 -7.36 0.40 -12.65
C PRO A 167 -8.75 0.08 -13.19
N GLY A 168 -9.03 0.38 -14.46
CA GLY A 168 -10.34 0.17 -15.09
C GLY A 168 -10.83 -1.28 -15.04
N ASP A 169 -9.94 -2.27 -15.11
CA ASP A 169 -10.30 -3.68 -15.01
C ASP A 169 -10.89 -4.04 -13.63
N PHE A 170 -10.57 -3.26 -12.60
CA PHE A 170 -11.05 -3.51 -11.24
C PHE A 170 -12.52 -3.12 -11.04
N ILE A 171 -13.11 -2.29 -11.92
CA ILE A 171 -14.52 -1.88 -11.80
C ILE A 171 -15.50 -2.85 -12.48
N VAL A 172 -15.01 -3.95 -13.06
CA VAL A 172 -15.86 -4.96 -13.69
C VAL A 172 -16.84 -5.53 -12.65
N GLY A 173 -18.11 -5.57 -13.04
CA GLY A 173 -19.23 -6.04 -12.20
C GLY A 173 -19.83 -4.99 -11.26
N VAL A 174 -19.27 -3.79 -11.15
CA VAL A 174 -19.79 -2.74 -10.28
C VAL A 174 -20.98 -2.03 -10.93
N GLN A 175 -22.18 -2.24 -10.37
CA GLN A 175 -23.43 -1.64 -10.85
C GLN A 175 -23.88 -0.43 -10.03
N VAL A 176 -23.54 -0.41 -8.74
CA VAL A 176 -23.91 0.68 -7.83
C VAL A 176 -23.21 1.97 -8.23
N ARG A 177 -23.96 3.08 -8.16
CA ARG A 177 -23.47 4.42 -8.52
C ARG A 177 -23.76 5.39 -7.39
N THR A 178 -22.75 6.16 -7.00
CA THR A 178 -22.87 7.21 -5.99
C THR A 178 -22.59 8.58 -6.60
N PHE A 179 -23.32 9.59 -6.13
CA PHE A 179 -23.10 10.97 -6.52
C PHE A 179 -22.02 11.59 -5.64
N ILE A 180 -20.96 12.09 -6.28
CA ILE A 180 -19.96 12.95 -5.65
C ILE A 180 -19.98 14.28 -6.40
N CYS A 181 -20.36 15.34 -5.70
CA CYS A 181 -20.67 16.64 -6.30
C CYS A 181 -21.68 16.49 -7.46
N THR A 182 -21.30 16.80 -8.69
CA THR A 182 -22.14 16.69 -9.90
C THR A 182 -21.93 15.39 -10.69
N ARG A 183 -21.00 14.52 -10.26
CA ARG A 183 -20.60 13.32 -11.01
C ARG A 183 -21.26 12.07 -10.42
N ARG A 184 -21.76 11.20 -11.30
CA ARG A 184 -22.27 9.88 -10.94
C ARG A 184 -21.21 8.82 -11.21
N LEU A 185 -20.56 8.34 -10.15
CA LEU A 185 -19.39 7.46 -10.23
C LEU A 185 -19.73 6.02 -9.81
N PRO A 186 -19.02 4.98 -10.33
CA PRO A 186 -19.05 3.64 -9.75
C PRO A 186 -18.75 3.67 -8.24
N ASP A 187 -19.58 3.03 -7.42
CA ASP A 187 -19.29 2.87 -5.99
C ASP A 187 -18.57 1.55 -5.74
N LEU A 188 -17.33 1.63 -5.27
CA LEU A 188 -16.45 0.47 -5.09
C LEU A 188 -16.40 -0.02 -3.64
N THR A 189 -17.15 0.60 -2.73
CA THR A 189 -17.07 0.34 -1.29
C THR A 189 -17.35 -1.12 -0.95
N VAL A 190 -18.46 -1.66 -1.47
CA VAL A 190 -18.85 -3.06 -1.23
C VAL A 190 -17.82 -4.01 -1.82
N LYS A 191 -17.37 -3.77 -3.06
CA LYS A 191 -16.35 -4.60 -3.73
C LYS A 191 -15.03 -4.62 -2.95
N LEU A 192 -14.62 -3.48 -2.35
CA LEU A 192 -13.44 -3.45 -1.48
C LEU A 192 -13.65 -4.24 -0.19
N GLY A 193 -14.85 -4.18 0.40
CA GLY A 193 -15.22 -5.03 1.54
C GLY A 193 -15.13 -6.52 1.17
N ASP A 194 -15.61 -6.89 -0.02
CA ASP A 194 -15.53 -8.26 -0.54
C ASP A 194 -14.08 -8.69 -0.75
N GLU A 195 -13.21 -7.85 -1.31
CA GLU A 195 -11.77 -8.16 -1.41
C GLU A 195 -11.14 -8.41 -0.04
N ILE A 196 -11.41 -7.56 0.95
CA ILE A 196 -10.89 -7.75 2.31
C ILE A 196 -11.38 -9.08 2.87
N TYR A 197 -12.67 -9.40 2.70
CA TYR A 197 -13.21 -10.68 3.13
C TYR A 197 -12.54 -11.86 2.43
N MET A 198 -12.35 -11.78 1.11
CA MET A 198 -11.73 -12.84 0.31
C MET A 198 -10.28 -13.11 0.70
N HIS A 199 -9.51 -12.09 1.06
CA HIS A 199 -8.10 -12.24 1.42
C HIS A 199 -7.84 -12.45 2.92
N THR A 200 -8.78 -12.05 3.79
CA THR A 200 -8.59 -12.12 5.25
C THR A 200 -9.55 -13.07 5.98
N GLY A 201 -10.53 -13.62 5.28
CA GLY A 201 -11.57 -14.50 5.83
C GLY A 201 -12.61 -13.79 6.71
N ARG A 202 -12.53 -12.47 6.86
CA ARG A 202 -13.46 -11.69 7.69
C ARG A 202 -13.77 -10.32 7.10
N SER A 203 -15.00 -9.87 7.28
CA SER A 203 -15.37 -8.47 7.03
C SER A 203 -14.80 -7.62 8.16
N ASP A 204 -13.92 -6.68 7.84
CA ASP A 204 -13.14 -5.93 8.83
C ASP A 204 -13.19 -4.43 8.51
N ASP A 205 -14.17 -3.74 9.10
CA ASP A 205 -14.32 -2.30 8.94
C ASP A 205 -13.11 -1.53 9.49
N ALA A 206 -12.37 -2.10 10.45
CA ALA A 206 -11.16 -1.50 11.00
C ALA A 206 -9.97 -1.60 10.03
N LYS A 207 -10.05 -2.45 9.00
CA LYS A 207 -9.12 -2.48 7.86
C LYS A 207 -9.66 -1.75 6.63
N LEU A 208 -10.97 -1.83 6.38
CA LEU A 208 -11.62 -1.15 5.25
C LEU A 208 -11.50 0.37 5.38
N PHE A 209 -11.77 0.91 6.57
CA PHE A 209 -11.78 2.35 6.78
C PHE A 209 -10.39 2.98 6.54
N PRO A 210 -9.29 2.49 7.15
CA PRO A 210 -7.95 3.00 6.84
C PRO A 210 -7.55 2.79 5.39
N LEU A 211 -7.94 1.66 4.75
CA LEU A 211 -7.68 1.44 3.33
C LEU A 211 -8.32 2.53 2.47
N VAL A 212 -9.60 2.85 2.71
CA VAL A 212 -10.31 3.90 1.96
C VAL A 212 -9.64 5.27 2.16
N LEU A 213 -9.28 5.62 3.40
CA LEU A 213 -8.59 6.88 3.69
C LEU A 213 -7.22 6.95 3.01
N SER A 214 -6.42 5.87 3.07
CA SER A 214 -5.14 5.75 2.38
C SER A 214 -5.32 5.80 0.85
N MET A 215 -6.41 5.25 0.31
CA MET A 215 -6.71 5.34 -1.12
C MET A 215 -7.06 6.77 -1.56
N ALA A 216 -7.72 7.53 -0.68
CA ALA A 216 -8.04 8.94 -0.90
C ALA A 216 -6.90 9.89 -0.53
N ASN A 217 -5.75 9.36 -0.10
CA ASN A 217 -4.60 10.12 0.38
C ASN A 217 -4.96 11.12 1.50
N LEU A 218 -5.85 10.70 2.40
CA LEU A 218 -6.24 11.47 3.56
C LEU A 218 -5.49 10.99 4.79
N ALA A 219 -4.96 11.94 5.57
CA ALA A 219 -4.33 11.66 6.84
C ALA A 219 -5.37 11.17 7.86
N TYR A 220 -4.97 10.25 8.72
CA TYR A 220 -5.79 9.77 9.83
C TYR A 220 -4.94 9.29 10.99
N PHE A 221 -5.58 9.21 12.15
CA PHE A 221 -5.06 8.56 13.34
C PHE A 221 -5.88 7.31 13.60
N TYR A 222 -5.21 6.25 14.05
CA TYR A 222 -5.81 4.98 14.38
C TYR A 222 -5.44 4.64 15.82
N GLU A 223 -6.44 4.48 16.68
CA GLU A 223 -6.27 4.16 18.09
C GLU A 223 -7.13 2.94 18.47
N ILE A 224 -6.55 2.02 19.22
CA ILE A 224 -7.28 0.90 19.83
C ILE A 224 -7.48 1.22 21.30
N ASN A 225 -8.73 1.18 21.77
CA ASN A 225 -9.06 1.36 23.17
C ASN A 225 -10.09 0.31 23.64
N ALA A 226 -10.47 0.38 24.91
CA ALA A 226 -11.41 -0.57 25.51
C ALA A 226 -12.80 -0.61 24.84
N ALA A 227 -13.20 0.45 24.13
CA ALA A 227 -14.49 0.54 23.45
C ALA A 227 -14.43 0.06 21.98
N GLY A 228 -13.23 -0.15 21.43
CA GLY A 228 -13.04 -0.60 20.05
C GLY A 228 -11.91 0.15 19.34
N THR A 229 -11.99 0.16 18.01
CA THR A 229 -11.08 0.93 17.17
C THR A 229 -11.67 2.30 16.88
N VAL A 230 -10.91 3.35 17.15
CA VAL A 230 -11.25 4.74 16.83
C VAL A 230 -10.34 5.23 15.71
N ILE A 231 -10.95 5.64 14.60
CA ILE A 231 -10.23 6.23 13.48
C ILE A 231 -10.63 7.70 13.38
N THR A 232 -9.65 8.58 13.54
CA THR A 232 -9.85 10.03 13.49
C THR A 232 -9.25 10.57 12.21
N CYS A 233 -10.07 11.18 11.35
CA CYS A 233 -9.58 11.96 10.23
C CYS A 233 -9.54 13.45 10.64
N PRO A 234 -8.36 14.08 10.82
CA PRO A 234 -8.28 15.53 10.97
C PRO A 234 -8.73 16.17 9.66
N SER A 235 -9.74 17.06 9.68
CA SER A 235 -10.13 17.76 8.45
C SER A 235 -8.94 18.53 7.89
N ALA A 236 -8.74 18.47 6.57
CA ALA A 236 -7.87 19.38 5.84
C ALA A 236 -8.44 20.81 5.88
N GLY A 237 -8.21 21.51 7.00
CA GLY A 237 -8.40 22.97 7.11
C GLY A 237 -9.82 23.50 7.41
N LEU A 238 -10.83 22.66 7.64
CA LEU A 238 -12.21 23.12 7.88
C LEU A 238 -12.68 23.07 9.34
N GLY A 239 -11.87 22.56 10.28
CA GLY A 239 -12.22 22.49 11.71
C GLY A 239 -13.18 21.35 12.07
N TRP A 240 -13.36 20.35 11.20
CA TRP A 240 -14.20 19.17 11.46
C TRP A 240 -13.32 17.98 11.87
N ARG A 241 -13.70 17.29 12.94
CA ARG A 241 -13.10 16.02 13.36
C ARG A 241 -14.13 14.93 13.09
N ILE A 242 -13.79 13.96 12.25
CA ILE A 242 -14.64 12.80 12.02
C ILE A 242 -14.01 11.62 12.74
N GLU A 243 -14.74 11.09 13.71
CA GLU A 243 -14.40 9.90 14.46
C GLU A 243 -15.28 8.75 13.99
N ALA A 244 -14.66 7.74 13.39
CA ALA A 244 -15.32 6.48 13.11
C ALA A 244 -15.04 5.50 14.24
N PHE A 245 -16.10 5.05 14.91
CA PHE A 245 -16.03 3.98 15.89
C PHE A 245 -16.33 2.66 15.18
N VAL A 246 -15.33 1.80 15.10
CA VAL A 246 -15.52 0.42 14.62
C VAL A 246 -15.62 -0.47 15.84
N GLN A 247 -16.84 -0.94 16.10
CA GLN A 247 -17.09 -1.93 17.15
C GLN A 247 -16.69 -3.32 16.66
N TRP A 248 -16.00 -4.06 17.52
CA TRP A 248 -15.75 -5.49 17.30
C TRP A 248 -17.10 -6.19 17.27
N ARG A 249 -17.54 -6.65 16.10
CA ARG A 249 -18.66 -7.58 16.03
C ARG A 249 -18.13 -8.94 16.50
N SER A 250 -18.58 -9.36 17.68
CA SER A 250 -18.39 -10.71 18.21
C SER A 250 -18.99 -11.77 17.31
#